data_AF-A0A4W2GG64-F1
#
_entry.id   AF-A0A4W2GG64-F1
#
_cell.length_a   1.000
_cell.length_b   1.000
_cell.length_c   1.000
_cell.angle_alpha   90.00
_cell.angle_beta   90.00
_cell.angle_gamma   90.00
#
_symmetry.space_group_name_H-M   'P 1'
#
loop_
_entity.id
_entity.type
_entity.pdbx_description
1 polymer ?
#
loop_
_entity_poly.entity_id
_entity_poly.type
_entity_poly.pdbx_seq_one_letter_code
_entity_poly.pdbx_strand_id
1 'polypeptide(L)'
;MGACHFQGLLLLFLVGAPTLIMAQKLFCQKGTFMGIQEDATNMFNWTSEKVEACDNGTLCQETILLIKTAGTKTAILATKSCSLDGTPAITFIQHTAAPSLAAISYSNYCEDPFCNNREGLYDIWNIQETEEETKGTTSLHCPTCLALGSCLNAPSVACPNNTDRCYQGKLQVSEGNVNSLLEIKGCTSIIGCKLMSGVFKIGPLWVKETCPSMSISTRKIDNGATWLHTSVWKLKLLLMLLLLILGGSASGP
;
A
#
# COMPACT_ATOMS: atom_id res chain seq x y z
N MET A 1 -45.24 77.31 30.60
CA MET A 1 -43.93 77.05 31.24
C MET A 1 -43.62 75.58 31.00
N GLY A 2 -42.57 75.32 30.20
CA GLY A 2 -42.35 74.06 29.50
C GLY A 2 -41.78 72.93 30.36
N ALA A 3 -42.11 71.70 29.97
CA ALA A 3 -41.68 70.45 30.58
C ALA A 3 -40.18 70.19 30.34
N CYS A 4 -39.47 69.77 31.40
CA CYS A 4 -38.06 69.37 31.33
C CYS A 4 -37.90 68.01 30.62
N HIS A 5 -37.13 68.05 29.55
CA HIS A 5 -36.73 66.92 28.72
C HIS A 5 -35.53 66.20 29.38
N PHE A 6 -35.76 65.05 30.03
CA PHE A 6 -34.68 64.19 30.52
C PHE A 6 -34.16 63.34 29.36
N GLN A 7 -32.99 63.69 28.83
CA GLN A 7 -32.31 62.94 27.78
C GLN A 7 -30.97 62.44 28.32
N GLY A 8 -30.71 61.16 28.12
CA GLY A 8 -29.36 60.60 28.09
C GLY A 8 -28.92 59.89 29.36
N LEU A 9 -29.02 58.55 29.37
CA LEU A 9 -27.84 57.68 29.38
C LEU A 9 -28.29 56.22 29.16
N LEU A 10 -28.38 55.79 27.89
CA LEU A 10 -28.45 54.36 27.58
C LEU A 10 -27.01 53.83 27.57
N LEU A 11 -26.53 53.36 28.73
CA LEU A 11 -25.27 52.63 28.84
C LEU A 11 -25.42 51.27 28.16
N LEU A 12 -24.97 51.19 26.90
CA LEU A 12 -24.72 49.94 26.18
C LEU A 12 -23.51 49.25 26.82
N PHE A 13 -23.76 48.35 27.78
CA PHE A 13 -22.79 47.37 28.22
C PHE A 13 -22.61 46.31 27.12
N LEU A 14 -21.85 46.63 26.08
CA LEU A 14 -21.21 45.63 25.22
C LEU A 14 -20.02 45.05 25.98
N VAL A 15 -20.31 44.24 27.00
CA VAL A 15 -19.34 43.29 27.53
C VAL A 15 -19.14 42.28 26.41
N GLY A 16 -18.10 42.48 25.62
CA GLY A 16 -17.58 41.44 24.74
C GLY A 16 -17.21 40.27 25.63
N ALA A 17 -18.10 39.29 25.74
CA ALA A 17 -17.76 38.00 26.29
C ALA A 17 -16.55 37.51 25.48
N PRO A 18 -15.37 37.30 26.07
CA PRO A 18 -14.34 36.59 25.35
C PRO A 18 -14.97 35.22 25.10
N THR A 19 -15.30 34.94 23.84
CA THR A 19 -15.52 33.56 23.42
C THR A 19 -14.19 32.88 23.66
N LEU A 20 -14.03 32.32 24.86
CA LEU A 20 -13.07 31.27 25.13
C LEU A 20 -13.50 30.13 24.20
N ILE A 21 -13.03 30.19 22.95
CA ILE A 21 -13.01 29.05 22.06
C ILE A 21 -12.05 28.10 22.77
N MET A 22 -12.62 27.29 23.66
CA MET A 22 -11.90 26.21 24.31
C MET A 22 -11.53 25.30 23.14
N ALA A 23 -10.30 25.42 22.64
CA ALA A 23 -9.79 24.54 21.62
C ALA A 23 -9.94 23.13 22.18
N GLN A 24 -10.92 22.39 21.66
CA GLN A 24 -11.14 21.01 22.09
C GLN A 24 -9.90 20.24 21.67
N LYS A 25 -9.14 19.78 22.67
CA LYS A 25 -7.95 18.99 22.44
C LYS A 25 -8.38 17.67 21.79
N LEU A 26 -7.88 17.38 20.60
CA LEU A 26 -8.17 16.13 19.90
C LEU A 26 -7.48 14.98 20.62
N PHE A 27 -8.21 13.88 20.82
CA PHE A 27 -7.68 12.64 21.35
C PHE A 27 -7.93 11.53 20.35
N CYS A 28 -6.91 10.72 20.07
CA CYS A 28 -7.00 9.62 19.12
C CYS A 28 -6.59 8.31 19.78
N GLN A 29 -7.17 7.20 19.33
CA GLN A 29 -6.63 5.89 19.66
C GLN A 29 -5.22 5.77 19.09
N LYS A 30 -4.33 5.15 19.85
CA LYS A 30 -2.92 4.95 19.47
C LYS A 30 -2.59 3.48 19.49
N GLY A 31 -1.99 2.94 18.45
CA GLY A 31 -1.54 1.56 18.49
C GLY A 31 -0.97 1.10 17.18
N THR A 32 0.04 0.24 17.23
CA THR A 32 0.59 -0.41 16.06
C THR A 32 0.52 -1.92 16.25
N PHE A 33 0.15 -2.63 15.20
CA PHE A 33 0.14 -4.07 15.15
C PHE A 33 0.84 -4.52 13.87
N MET A 34 1.71 -5.50 14.01
CA MET A 34 2.25 -6.24 12.89
C MET A 34 2.32 -7.71 13.25
N GLY A 35 1.63 -8.54 12.49
CA GLY A 35 1.49 -9.95 12.80
C GLY A 35 1.06 -10.77 11.59
N ILE A 36 1.17 -12.08 11.74
CA ILE A 36 0.54 -13.05 10.83
C ILE A 36 -0.52 -13.76 11.66
N GLN A 37 -1.76 -13.70 11.18
CA GLN A 37 -2.92 -14.25 11.86
C GLN A 37 -3.55 -15.35 10.98
N GLU A 38 -3.90 -16.46 11.62
CA GLU A 38 -4.81 -17.45 11.04
C GLU A 38 -6.25 -16.95 11.26
N ASP A 39 -7.09 -17.02 10.23
CA ASP A 39 -8.48 -16.57 10.24
C ASP A 39 -8.66 -15.12 10.72
N ALA A 40 -7.87 -14.22 10.13
CA ALA A 40 -7.83 -12.79 10.45
C ALA A 40 -9.21 -12.10 10.51
N THR A 41 -10.16 -12.49 9.65
CA THR A 41 -11.51 -11.92 9.59
C THR A 41 -12.26 -12.01 10.91
N ASN A 42 -12.14 -13.15 11.59
CA ASN A 42 -12.92 -13.47 12.78
C ASN A 42 -12.11 -13.30 14.07
N MET A 43 -10.79 -13.45 13.99
CA MET A 43 -9.93 -13.49 15.18
C MET A 43 -9.21 -12.17 15.46
N PHE A 44 -9.10 -11.26 14.48
CA PHE A 44 -8.39 -10.02 14.68
C PHE A 44 -9.23 -8.99 15.42
N ASN A 45 -8.90 -8.78 16.69
CA ASN A 45 -9.41 -7.67 17.50
C ASN A 45 -8.36 -6.56 17.57
N TRP A 46 -8.75 -5.37 17.13
CA TRP A 46 -7.90 -4.18 17.04
C TRP A 46 -8.44 -3.00 17.86
N THR A 47 -9.12 -3.33 18.96
CA THR A 47 -9.34 -2.38 20.04
C THR A 47 -8.00 -1.90 20.58
N SER A 48 -7.81 -0.58 20.63
CA SER A 48 -6.64 -0.01 21.30
C SER A 48 -7.03 0.55 22.65
N GLU A 49 -6.35 0.09 23.70
CA GLU A 49 -6.47 0.64 25.05
C GLU A 49 -5.70 1.97 25.20
N LYS A 50 -4.79 2.28 24.29
CA LYS A 50 -3.94 3.47 24.36
C LYS A 50 -4.57 4.62 23.60
N VAL A 51 -4.45 5.80 24.20
CA VAL A 51 -4.91 7.07 23.65
C VAL A 51 -3.74 8.05 23.67
N GLU A 52 -3.68 8.92 22.67
CA GLU A 52 -2.79 10.08 22.68
C GLU A 52 -3.56 11.38 22.47
N ALA A 53 -3.06 12.45 23.08
CA ALA A 53 -3.58 13.79 22.88
C ALA A 53 -2.80 14.44 21.73
N CYS A 54 -3.49 14.94 20.73
CA CYS A 54 -2.87 15.43 19.52
C CYS A 54 -2.56 16.93 19.57
N ASP A 55 -1.60 17.34 18.73
CA ASP A 55 -1.27 18.74 18.51
C ASP A 55 -2.39 19.44 17.70
N ASN A 56 -2.44 20.77 17.80
CA ASN A 56 -3.45 21.55 17.07
C ASN A 56 -3.29 21.36 15.55
N GLY A 57 -4.43 21.18 14.86
CA GLY A 57 -4.45 21.02 13.40
C GLY A 57 -4.08 19.61 12.91
N THR A 58 -3.98 18.64 13.81
CA THR A 58 -3.84 17.21 13.46
C THR A 58 -5.20 16.54 13.33
N LEU A 59 -5.20 15.37 12.70
CA LEU A 59 -6.32 14.44 12.57
C LEU A 59 -6.04 13.14 13.29
N CYS A 60 -7.07 12.37 13.61
CA CYS A 60 -6.90 10.96 13.91
C CYS A 60 -6.76 10.16 12.61
N GLN A 61 -5.90 9.15 12.61
CA GLN A 61 -5.82 8.17 11.54
C GLN A 61 -5.90 6.74 12.07
N GLU A 62 -6.50 5.87 11.28
CA GLU A 62 -6.37 4.41 11.38
C GLU A 62 -6.13 3.81 10.01
N THR A 63 -5.13 2.94 9.89
CA THR A 63 -4.73 2.35 8.61
C THR A 63 -4.42 0.88 8.77
N ILE A 64 -4.91 0.05 7.85
CA ILE A 64 -4.71 -1.40 7.81
C ILE A 64 -4.22 -1.79 6.42
N LEU A 65 -3.18 -2.62 6.36
CA LEU A 65 -2.73 -3.34 5.18
C LEU A 65 -2.82 -4.84 5.47
N LEU A 66 -3.55 -5.55 4.62
CA LEU A 66 -3.77 -6.99 4.68
C LEU A 66 -3.14 -7.65 3.48
N ILE A 67 -2.35 -8.70 3.71
CA ILE A 67 -1.74 -9.50 2.65
C ILE A 67 -1.98 -10.97 2.95
N LYS A 68 -2.63 -11.66 2.02
CA LYS A 68 -2.89 -13.09 2.12
C LYS A 68 -2.21 -13.83 0.99
N THR A 69 -1.73 -15.01 1.34
CA THR A 69 -1.29 -16.06 0.41
C THR A 69 -2.30 -17.20 0.47
N ALA A 70 -2.27 -18.10 -0.52
CA ALA A 70 -3.05 -19.35 -0.49
C ALA A 70 -2.95 -20.04 0.90
N GLY A 71 -4.10 -20.46 1.44
CA GLY A 71 -4.27 -20.93 2.81
C GLY A 71 -4.93 -19.91 3.76
N THR A 72 -4.82 -20.12 5.06
CA THR A 72 -5.53 -19.35 6.11
C THR A 72 -4.73 -18.20 6.72
N LYS A 73 -3.45 -18.06 6.35
CA LYS A 73 -2.55 -17.06 6.96
C LYS A 73 -2.65 -15.71 6.25
N THR A 74 -2.87 -14.67 7.04
CA THR A 74 -2.93 -13.28 6.58
C THR A 74 -1.94 -12.44 7.39
N ALA A 75 -1.06 -11.73 6.70
CA ALA A 75 -0.23 -10.71 7.30
C ALA A 75 -1.06 -9.43 7.47
N ILE A 76 -1.02 -8.87 8.67
CA ILE A 76 -1.76 -7.68 9.06
C ILE A 76 -0.75 -6.66 9.55
N LEU A 77 -0.78 -5.47 8.94
CA LEU A 77 -0.09 -4.29 9.42
C LEU A 77 -1.15 -3.25 9.70
N ALA A 78 -1.22 -2.77 10.93
CA ALA A 78 -2.29 -1.89 11.36
C ALA A 78 -1.72 -0.78 12.26
N THR A 79 -2.05 0.47 11.99
CA THR A 79 -1.61 1.63 12.80
C THR A 79 -2.76 2.58 13.11
N LYS A 80 -2.79 3.11 14.34
CA LYS A 80 -3.66 4.18 14.83
C LYS A 80 -2.79 5.25 15.47
N SER A 81 -3.01 6.52 15.11
CA SER A 81 -2.28 7.65 15.69
C SER A 81 -2.93 8.99 15.37
N CYS A 82 -2.40 10.07 15.96
CA CYS A 82 -2.53 11.41 15.39
C CYS A 82 -1.72 11.50 14.08
N SER A 83 -2.15 12.35 13.15
CA SER A 83 -1.46 12.66 11.91
C SER A 83 -1.56 14.15 11.59
N LEU A 84 -0.42 14.76 11.22
CA LEU A 84 -0.38 16.11 10.64
C LEU A 84 -0.73 16.10 9.14
N ASP A 85 -0.54 14.95 8.49
CA ASP A 85 -0.79 14.76 7.08
C ASP A 85 -2.21 14.24 6.87
N GLY A 86 -2.88 14.74 5.83
CA GLY A 86 -4.13 14.18 5.34
C GLY A 86 -5.30 15.17 5.34
N THR A 87 -6.42 14.70 4.82
CA THR A 87 -7.73 15.35 4.89
C THR A 87 -8.73 14.30 5.32
N PRO A 88 -9.85 14.66 5.98
CA PRO A 88 -10.85 13.69 6.37
C PRO A 88 -11.34 12.88 5.17
N ALA A 89 -11.06 11.58 5.18
CA ALA A 89 -11.35 10.69 4.08
C ALA A 89 -11.19 9.23 4.51
N ILE A 90 -12.05 8.38 3.95
CA ILE A 90 -11.92 6.93 4.02
C ILE A 90 -11.46 6.44 2.65
N THR A 91 -10.36 5.68 2.64
CA THR A 91 -9.76 5.09 1.44
C THR A 91 -9.72 3.58 1.59
N PHE A 92 -10.23 2.88 0.59
CA PHE A 92 -10.13 1.42 0.46
C PHE A 92 -9.49 1.09 -0.88
N ILE A 93 -8.45 0.26 -0.88
CA ILE A 93 -7.73 -0.14 -2.10
C ILE A 93 -7.55 -1.64 -2.11
N GLN A 94 -8.12 -2.29 -3.12
CA GLN A 94 -7.74 -3.65 -3.47
C GLN A 94 -6.52 -3.59 -4.40
N HIS A 95 -5.33 -3.82 -3.85
CA HIS A 95 -4.08 -3.78 -4.62
C HIS A 95 -3.94 -5.01 -5.52
N THR A 96 -4.32 -6.18 -5.01
CA THR A 96 -4.29 -7.45 -5.72
C THR A 96 -5.50 -8.28 -5.33
N ALA A 97 -6.18 -8.84 -6.33
CA ALA A 97 -7.31 -9.74 -6.16
C ALA A 97 -6.86 -11.19 -5.90
N ALA A 98 -7.65 -11.91 -5.08
CA ALA A 98 -7.57 -13.37 -4.90
C ALA A 98 -7.73 -14.10 -6.26
N PRO A 99 -7.41 -15.41 -6.42
CA PRO A 99 -7.45 -16.47 -5.39
C PRO A 99 -6.12 -16.84 -4.70
N SER A 100 -4.95 -16.50 -5.25
CA SER A 100 -3.65 -17.01 -4.72
C SER A 100 -2.86 -16.03 -3.87
N LEU A 101 -2.80 -14.77 -4.30
CA LEU A 101 -2.27 -13.67 -3.53
C LEU A 101 -3.36 -12.62 -3.46
N ALA A 102 -3.49 -11.98 -2.32
CA ALA A 102 -4.45 -10.91 -2.09
C ALA A 102 -3.75 -9.82 -1.29
N ALA A 103 -3.99 -8.57 -1.68
CA ALA A 103 -3.49 -7.41 -0.95
C ALA A 103 -4.57 -6.33 -0.93
N ILE A 104 -4.99 -5.92 0.26
CA ILE A 104 -6.04 -4.91 0.49
C ILE A 104 -5.52 -3.91 1.52
N SER A 105 -5.83 -2.64 1.33
CA SER A 105 -5.65 -1.64 2.37
C SER A 105 -6.91 -0.83 2.65
N TYR A 106 -6.99 -0.36 3.89
CA TYR A 106 -7.99 0.56 4.40
C TYR A 106 -7.27 1.69 5.15
N SER A 107 -7.72 2.92 4.99
CA SER A 107 -7.23 4.06 5.75
C SER A 107 -8.37 5.04 6.00
N ASN A 108 -8.48 5.54 7.22
CA ASN A 108 -9.49 6.51 7.64
C ASN A 108 -8.80 7.65 8.39
N TYR A 109 -9.00 8.87 7.89
CA TYR A 109 -8.60 10.12 8.54
C TYR A 109 -9.87 10.84 8.98
N CYS A 110 -9.91 11.29 10.23
CA CYS A 110 -11.10 11.88 10.83
C CYS A 110 -10.75 12.91 11.92
N GLU A 111 -11.67 13.83 12.21
CA GLU A 111 -11.40 15.03 13.04
C GLU A 111 -12.04 14.98 14.44
N ASP A 112 -12.95 14.03 14.68
CA ASP A 112 -13.64 13.93 15.96
C ASP A 112 -12.79 13.17 17.01
N PRO A 113 -12.89 13.51 18.30
CA PRO A 113 -12.21 12.75 19.34
C PRO A 113 -12.58 11.26 19.29
N PHE A 114 -11.55 10.41 19.30
CA PHE A 114 -11.64 8.95 19.27
C PHE A 114 -12.31 8.35 18.03
N CYS A 115 -12.40 9.09 16.92
CA CYS A 115 -13.05 8.62 15.70
C CYS A 115 -12.33 7.45 15.00
N ASN A 116 -11.04 7.24 15.28
CA ASN A 116 -10.25 6.14 14.74
C ASN A 116 -10.41 4.86 15.59
N ASN A 117 -11.65 4.38 15.68
CA ASN A 117 -12.11 3.37 16.63
C ASN A 117 -12.44 2.00 16.01
N ARG A 118 -11.98 1.70 14.79
CA ARG A 118 -12.26 0.40 14.17
C ARG A 118 -11.71 -0.76 15.02
N GLU A 119 -12.54 -1.75 15.28
CA GLU A 119 -12.18 -2.88 16.15
C GLU A 119 -11.83 -4.16 15.38
N GLY A 120 -12.15 -4.26 14.08
CA GLY A 120 -11.95 -5.49 13.33
C GLY A 120 -11.96 -5.33 11.81
N LEU A 121 -11.86 -6.48 11.12
CA LEU A 121 -11.68 -6.58 9.66
C LEU A 121 -12.90 -7.09 8.90
N TYR A 122 -14.01 -7.38 9.59
CA TYR A 122 -15.16 -8.09 9.02
C TYR A 122 -15.68 -7.44 7.71
N ASP A 123 -15.84 -6.11 7.71
CA ASP A 123 -16.32 -5.37 6.53
C ASP A 123 -15.27 -5.20 5.42
N ILE A 124 -13.98 -5.31 5.75
CA ILE A 124 -12.86 -5.15 4.80
C ILE A 124 -12.63 -6.46 4.04
N TRP A 125 -12.90 -7.59 4.69
CA TRP A 125 -12.54 -8.92 4.20
C TRP A 125 -13.66 -9.64 3.42
N ASN A 126 -14.91 -9.26 3.63
CA ASN A 126 -16.08 -9.93 3.04
C ASN A 126 -16.14 -9.91 1.50
N ILE A 127 -15.12 -9.36 0.83
CA ILE A 127 -15.00 -9.18 -0.62
C ILE A 127 -14.19 -10.34 -1.28
N GLN A 128 -13.51 -11.21 -0.51
CA GLN A 128 -12.59 -12.20 -1.09
C GLN A 128 -12.97 -13.68 -0.97
N GLU A 129 -14.05 -14.03 -0.25
CA GLU A 129 -14.43 -15.44 -0.04
C GLU A 129 -15.27 -16.07 -1.16
N THR A 130 -15.44 -15.39 -2.30
CA THR A 130 -16.34 -15.87 -3.36
C THR A 130 -15.72 -16.91 -4.31
N GLU A 131 -14.42 -17.14 -4.26
CA GLU A 131 -13.78 -18.18 -5.08
C GLU A 131 -13.19 -19.24 -4.16
N GLU A 132 -13.89 -20.37 -4.04
CA GLU A 132 -13.30 -21.61 -3.49
C GLU A 132 -11.90 -21.76 -4.09
N GLU A 133 -10.89 -21.98 -3.24
CA GLU A 133 -9.56 -22.44 -3.63
C GLU A 133 -9.72 -23.79 -4.33
N THR A 134 -10.20 -23.74 -5.57
CA THR A 134 -10.44 -24.90 -6.40
C THR A 134 -9.06 -25.45 -6.65
N LYS A 135 -8.76 -26.60 -6.03
CA LYS A 135 -7.49 -27.31 -6.20
C LYS A 135 -7.19 -27.33 -7.68
N GLY A 136 -6.22 -26.53 -8.09
CA GLY A 136 -5.93 -26.36 -9.50
C GLY A 136 -5.40 -27.68 -10.03
N THR A 137 -5.89 -28.07 -11.19
CA THR A 137 -5.31 -29.19 -11.96
C THR A 137 -4.10 -28.73 -12.77
N THR A 138 -3.59 -27.53 -12.48
CA THR A 138 -2.44 -26.94 -13.18
C THR A 138 -1.15 -27.68 -12.82
N SER A 139 -0.25 -27.81 -13.79
CA SER A 139 1.09 -28.36 -13.56
C SER A 139 2.05 -27.35 -12.92
N LEU A 140 1.58 -26.13 -12.62
CA LEU A 140 2.39 -25.08 -12.02
C LEU A 140 2.48 -25.32 -10.51
N HIS A 141 3.70 -25.39 -10.01
CA HIS A 141 3.99 -25.39 -8.59
C HIS A 141 4.87 -24.20 -8.24
N CYS A 142 4.54 -23.51 -7.16
CA CYS A 142 5.29 -22.35 -6.70
C CYS A 142 5.71 -22.51 -5.24
N PRO A 143 6.92 -22.03 -4.87
CA PRO A 143 7.26 -21.82 -3.48
C PRO A 143 6.23 -20.89 -2.84
N THR A 144 5.60 -21.32 -1.76
CA THR A 144 4.60 -20.52 -1.04
C THR A 144 5.04 -20.25 0.38
N CYS A 145 5.07 -18.98 0.78
CA CYS A 145 5.35 -18.57 2.15
C CYS A 145 4.87 -17.14 2.41
N LEU A 146 4.55 -16.86 3.67
CA LEU A 146 4.26 -15.54 4.20
C LEU A 146 4.97 -15.41 5.55
N ALA A 147 5.88 -14.45 5.67
CA ALA A 147 6.70 -14.30 6.87
C ALA A 147 7.05 -12.84 7.16
N LEU A 148 6.95 -12.45 8.43
CA LEU A 148 7.64 -11.26 8.94
C LEU A 148 9.16 -11.53 8.90
N GLY A 149 9.92 -10.61 8.32
CA GLY A 149 11.34 -10.79 8.03
C GLY A 149 11.56 -11.62 6.77
N SER A 150 11.93 -12.89 6.94
CA SER A 150 12.23 -13.78 5.81
C SER A 150 11.68 -15.18 6.05
N CYS A 151 11.27 -15.85 4.98
CA CYS A 151 10.71 -17.18 5.04
C CYS A 151 11.80 -18.20 5.39
N LEU A 152 11.61 -18.94 6.50
CA LEU A 152 12.50 -20.05 6.85
C LEU A 152 12.38 -21.21 5.85
N ASN A 153 11.16 -21.50 5.40
CA ASN A 153 10.83 -22.53 4.44
C ASN A 153 9.77 -22.00 3.46
N ALA A 154 9.82 -22.45 2.21
CA ALA A 154 8.84 -22.12 1.18
C ALA A 154 8.53 -23.38 0.34
N PRO A 155 7.69 -24.30 0.85
CA PRO A 155 7.35 -25.52 0.13
C PRO A 155 6.68 -25.20 -1.21
N SER A 156 6.97 -26.04 -2.21
CA SER A 156 6.40 -25.91 -3.55
C SER A 156 5.01 -26.54 -3.57
N VAL A 157 3.97 -25.72 -3.67
CA VAL A 157 2.56 -26.15 -3.65
C VAL A 157 1.94 -26.01 -5.04
N ALA A 158 0.98 -26.87 -5.36
CA ALA A 158 0.24 -26.79 -6.61
C ALA A 158 -0.58 -25.50 -6.65
N CYS A 159 -0.57 -24.81 -7.79
CA CYS A 159 -1.27 -23.55 -7.95
C CYS A 159 -2.74 -23.75 -8.35
N PRO A 160 -3.66 -22.90 -7.86
CA PRO A 160 -5.06 -22.95 -8.28
C PRO A 160 -5.20 -22.55 -9.74
N ASN A 161 -6.36 -22.87 -10.31
CA ASN A 161 -6.71 -22.44 -11.66
C ASN A 161 -6.63 -20.91 -11.77
N ASN A 162 -6.34 -20.39 -12.97
CA ASN A 162 -6.18 -18.95 -13.28
C ASN A 162 -4.89 -18.29 -12.76
N THR A 163 -3.89 -19.08 -12.36
CA THR A 163 -2.51 -18.59 -12.16
C THR A 163 -1.56 -19.20 -13.17
N ASP A 164 -0.56 -18.42 -13.59
CA ASP A 164 0.35 -18.77 -14.68
C ASP A 164 1.83 -18.57 -14.34
N ARG A 165 2.13 -18.08 -13.12
CA ARG A 165 3.50 -17.82 -12.65
C ARG A 165 3.64 -17.81 -11.14
N CYS A 166 4.88 -17.79 -10.68
CA CYS A 166 5.23 -17.62 -9.28
C CYS A 166 5.65 -16.17 -8.99
N TYR A 167 5.10 -15.62 -7.92
CA TYR A 167 5.55 -14.37 -7.34
C TYR A 167 6.54 -14.64 -6.21
N GLN A 168 7.60 -13.84 -6.16
CA GLN A 168 8.55 -13.81 -5.03
C GLN A 168 8.91 -12.35 -4.81
N GLY A 169 8.52 -11.81 -3.66
CA GLY A 169 8.75 -10.41 -3.37
C GLY A 169 8.89 -10.13 -1.88
N LYS A 170 9.40 -8.94 -1.60
CA LYS A 170 9.55 -8.39 -0.25
C LYS A 170 8.91 -7.02 -0.21
N LEU A 171 8.11 -6.79 0.82
CA LEU A 171 7.60 -5.46 1.16
C LEU A 171 8.38 -4.93 2.33
N GLN A 172 9.06 -3.80 2.12
CA GLN A 172 9.60 -3.00 3.20
C GLN A 172 8.56 -1.93 3.54
N VAL A 173 8.03 -1.98 4.75
CA VAL A 173 6.99 -1.07 5.23
C VAL A 173 7.60 -0.15 6.27
N SER A 174 7.42 1.15 6.09
CA SER A 174 7.99 2.20 6.94
C SER A 174 6.89 3.08 7.50
N GLU A 175 6.94 3.35 8.79
CA GLU A 175 6.13 4.36 9.47
C GLU A 175 7.07 5.26 10.29
N GLY A 176 7.27 6.49 9.82
CA GLY A 176 8.33 7.35 10.35
C GLY A 176 9.70 6.68 10.25
N ASN A 177 10.33 6.41 11.42
CA ASN A 177 11.65 5.76 11.51
C ASN A 177 11.58 4.24 11.75
N VAL A 178 10.39 3.67 11.88
CA VAL A 178 10.20 2.24 12.14
C VAL A 178 10.05 1.53 10.80
N ASN A 179 10.86 0.49 10.59
CA ASN A 179 10.87 -0.31 9.36
C ASN A 179 10.57 -1.77 9.66
N SER A 180 9.74 -2.35 8.83
CA SER A 180 9.36 -3.76 8.87
C SER A 180 9.55 -4.40 7.51
N LEU A 181 9.85 -5.69 7.49
CA LEU A 181 10.01 -6.47 6.27
C LEU A 181 8.99 -7.60 6.26
N LEU A 182 8.34 -7.81 5.12
CA LEU A 182 7.48 -8.95 4.87
C LEU A 182 7.97 -9.67 3.61
N GLU A 183 8.25 -10.97 3.70
CA GLU A 183 8.55 -11.81 2.53
C GLU A 183 7.30 -12.59 2.13
N ILE A 184 6.99 -12.56 0.83
CA ILE A 184 5.80 -13.17 0.24
C ILE A 184 6.22 -13.97 -0.98
N LYS A 185 5.82 -15.24 -1.00
CA LYS A 185 5.95 -16.13 -2.17
C LYS A 185 4.64 -16.86 -2.39
N GLY A 186 4.28 -17.08 -3.64
CA GLY A 186 3.08 -17.85 -3.99
C GLY A 186 2.74 -17.80 -5.47
N CYS A 187 1.63 -18.44 -5.82
CA CYS A 187 1.07 -18.42 -7.16
C CYS A 187 0.44 -17.06 -7.46
N THR A 188 0.49 -16.60 -8.70
CA THR A 188 -0.17 -15.35 -9.10
C THR A 188 -0.47 -15.31 -10.60
N SER A 189 -1.30 -14.35 -10.99
CA SER A 189 -1.45 -13.87 -12.37
C SER A 189 -0.88 -12.45 -12.57
N ILE A 190 -0.37 -11.82 -11.50
CA ILE A 190 0.20 -10.46 -11.54
C ILE A 190 1.45 -10.44 -12.41
N ILE A 191 1.49 -9.52 -13.37
CA ILE A 191 2.65 -9.35 -14.24
C ILE A 191 3.69 -8.45 -13.56
N GLY A 192 4.82 -9.06 -13.20
CA GLY A 192 5.98 -8.35 -12.66
C GLY A 192 5.89 -8.14 -11.14
N CYS A 193 6.58 -7.11 -10.66
CA CYS A 193 6.64 -6.75 -9.25
C CYS A 193 5.56 -5.70 -8.93
N LYS A 194 4.31 -6.16 -8.82
CA LYS A 194 3.12 -5.30 -8.69
C LYS A 194 2.07 -5.83 -7.70
N LEU A 195 2.47 -6.53 -6.64
CA LEU A 195 1.56 -6.93 -5.56
C LEU A 195 0.81 -5.73 -4.95
N MET A 196 1.49 -4.58 -4.85
CA MET A 196 0.91 -3.34 -4.34
C MET A 196 0.32 -2.45 -5.45
N SER A 197 0.25 -2.93 -6.69
CA SER A 197 -0.23 -2.17 -7.86
C SER A 197 0.45 -0.81 -8.07
N GLY A 198 1.72 -0.69 -7.63
CA GLY A 198 2.46 0.58 -7.71
C GLY A 198 2.02 1.65 -6.71
N VAL A 199 1.21 1.29 -5.71
CA VAL A 199 0.84 2.17 -4.60
C VAL A 199 1.90 2.08 -3.51
N PHE A 200 2.58 3.21 -3.26
CA PHE A 200 3.68 3.29 -2.30
C PHE A 200 3.30 3.95 -0.97
N LYS A 201 2.19 4.72 -0.92
CA LYS A 201 1.70 5.38 0.30
C LYS A 201 0.31 4.84 0.65
N ILE A 202 0.15 4.35 1.87
CA ILE A 202 -1.10 3.81 2.41
C ILE A 202 -1.29 4.43 3.78
N GLY A 203 -2.18 5.43 3.88
CA GLY A 203 -2.25 6.25 5.08
C GLY A 203 -0.87 6.82 5.46
N PRO A 204 -0.39 6.64 6.71
CA PRO A 204 0.94 7.07 7.14
C PRO A 204 2.05 6.07 6.73
N LEU A 205 1.70 4.91 6.19
CA LEU A 205 2.65 3.85 5.83
C LEU A 205 3.26 4.13 4.45
N TRP A 206 4.57 3.93 4.35
CA TRP A 206 5.29 3.87 3.09
C TRP A 206 5.68 2.43 2.78
N VAL A 207 5.31 1.92 1.61
CA VAL A 207 5.50 0.52 1.21
C VAL A 207 6.38 0.44 -0.02
N LYS A 208 7.54 -0.19 0.10
CA LYS A 208 8.45 -0.45 -1.00
C LYS A 208 8.41 -1.93 -1.35
N GLU A 209 7.88 -2.24 -2.53
CA GLU A 209 7.88 -3.58 -3.11
C GLU A 209 9.19 -3.83 -3.87
N THR A 210 9.81 -4.99 -3.62
CA THR A 210 11.01 -5.45 -4.32
C THR A 210 10.90 -6.92 -4.67
N CYS A 211 11.27 -7.28 -5.89
CA CYS A 211 11.27 -8.66 -6.38
C CYS A 211 12.63 -8.97 -6.99
N PRO A 212 13.06 -10.24 -7.04
CA PRO A 212 14.25 -10.63 -7.76
C PRO A 212 14.15 -10.15 -9.21
N SER A 213 15.16 -9.43 -9.69
CA SER A 213 15.33 -9.26 -11.13
C SER A 213 15.50 -10.65 -11.70
N MET A 214 14.58 -11.11 -12.56
CA MET A 214 14.86 -12.30 -13.35
C MET A 214 16.11 -11.99 -14.18
N SER A 215 17.27 -12.47 -13.74
CA SER A 215 18.34 -12.74 -14.69
C SER A 215 17.70 -13.69 -15.69
N ILE A 216 17.64 -13.30 -16.95
CA ILE A 216 17.41 -14.24 -18.04
C ILE A 216 18.53 -15.26 -17.88
N SER A 217 18.25 -16.36 -17.17
CA SER A 217 19.05 -17.55 -17.28
C SER A 217 18.83 -17.97 -18.72
N THR A 218 19.80 -17.65 -19.57
CA THR A 218 19.89 -18.24 -20.90
C THR A 218 19.68 -19.72 -20.70
N ARG A 219 18.51 -20.22 -21.13
CA ARG A 219 18.34 -21.66 -21.28
C ARG A 219 19.50 -22.08 -22.17
N LYS A 220 20.48 -22.77 -21.59
CA LYS A 220 21.47 -23.48 -22.36
C LYS A 220 20.70 -24.62 -23.04
N ILE A 221 20.07 -24.29 -24.16
CA ILE A 221 19.71 -25.28 -25.15
C ILE A 221 21.06 -25.72 -25.67
N ASP A 222 21.45 -26.92 -25.27
CA ASP A 222 22.64 -27.59 -25.76
C ASP A 222 22.36 -28.02 -27.21
N ASN A 223 22.34 -27.04 -28.12
CA ASN A 223 22.43 -27.26 -29.54
C ASN A 223 23.66 -26.49 -30.01
N GLY A 224 24.69 -27.24 -30.39
CA GLY A 224 25.93 -26.74 -30.96
C GLY A 224 25.72 -26.04 -32.30
N ALA A 225 25.23 -24.80 -32.25
CA ALA A 225 25.26 -23.87 -33.35
C ALA A 225 25.69 -22.51 -32.80
N THR A 226 26.93 -22.13 -33.10
CA THR A 226 27.46 -20.79 -32.87
C THR A 226 26.70 -19.78 -33.73
N TRP A 227 25.67 -19.17 -33.16
CA TRP A 227 25.07 -17.97 -33.72
C TRP A 227 25.85 -16.75 -33.22
N LEU A 228 26.66 -16.18 -34.10
CA LEU A 228 27.28 -14.87 -33.87
C LEU A 228 26.16 -13.83 -33.78
N HIS A 229 25.91 -13.34 -32.57
CA HIS A 229 24.97 -12.27 -32.32
C HIS A 229 25.58 -10.96 -32.84
N THR A 230 25.34 -10.64 -34.11
CA THR A 230 25.77 -9.38 -34.70
C THR A 230 25.01 -8.25 -34.02
N SER A 231 25.72 -7.47 -33.21
CA SER A 231 25.22 -6.27 -32.53
C SER A 231 24.54 -5.33 -33.54
N VAL A 232 23.22 -5.21 -33.43
CA VAL A 232 22.36 -4.30 -34.20
C VAL A 232 22.83 -2.84 -34.06
N TRP A 233 23.59 -2.53 -33.01
CA TRP A 233 24.15 -1.21 -32.78
C TRP A 233 25.20 -0.81 -33.82
N LYS A 234 26.01 -1.76 -34.33
CA LYS A 234 27.01 -1.47 -35.36
C LYS A 234 26.38 -1.17 -36.73
N LEU A 235 25.24 -1.80 -37.05
CA LEU A 235 24.56 -1.58 -38.33
C LEU A 235 23.92 -0.19 -38.41
N LYS A 236 23.38 0.32 -37.29
CA LYS A 236 22.81 1.66 -37.21
C LYS A 236 23.87 2.76 -37.37
N LEU A 237 25.07 2.56 -36.83
CA LEU A 237 26.19 3.50 -36.98
C LEU A 237 26.73 3.51 -38.43
N LEU A 238 26.81 2.34 -39.07
CA LEU A 238 27.26 2.23 -40.46
C LEU A 238 26.27 2.90 -41.43
N LEU A 239 24.96 2.72 -41.20
CA LEU A 239 23.91 3.35 -42.02
C LEU A 239 23.91 4.88 -41.90
N MET A 240 24.12 5.40 -40.68
CA MET A 240 24.24 6.84 -40.44
C MET A 240 25.52 7.42 -41.09
N LEU A 241 26.63 6.68 -41.08
CA LEU A 241 27.84 7.10 -41.77
C LEU A 241 27.62 7.16 -43.28
N LEU A 242 27.01 6.12 -43.87
CA LEU A 242 26.69 6.06 -45.32
C LEU A 242 25.79 7.20 -45.77
N LEU A 243 24.76 7.56 -44.99
CA LEU A 243 23.87 8.69 -45.30
C LEU A 243 24.60 10.04 -45.27
N LEU A 244 25.62 10.21 -44.41
CA LEU A 244 26.46 11.41 -44.36
C LEU A 244 27.38 11.52 -45.58
N ILE A 245 27.89 10.41 -46.13
CA ILE A 245 28.77 10.44 -47.31
C ILE A 245 27.98 10.69 -48.60
N LEU A 246 26.75 10.17 -48.68
CA LEU A 246 25.87 10.34 -49.84
C LEU A 246 25.13 11.69 -49.87
N GLY A 247 24.99 12.38 -48.73
CA GLY A 247 24.38 13.71 -48.65
C GLY A 247 25.34 14.89 -48.89
N GLY A 248 26.64 14.64 -49.04
CA GLY A 248 27.68 15.67 -49.09
C GLY A 248 28.07 16.19 -50.47
N SER A 249 27.45 15.74 -51.56
CA SER A 249 27.82 16.14 -52.93
C SER A 249 26.72 16.91 -53.64
N ALA A 250 26.40 18.10 -53.16
CA ALA A 250 25.78 19.14 -53.99
C ALA A 250 26.03 20.53 -53.40
N SER A 251 27.25 21.05 -53.58
CA SER A 251 27.49 22.49 -53.50
C SER A 251 28.65 22.91 -54.38
N GLY A 252 28.30 23.59 -55.48
CA GLY A 252 29.09 24.64 -56.12
C GLY A 252 29.70 24.28 -57.47
N PRO A 253 30.07 25.29 -58.28
CA PRO A 253 29.62 26.70 -58.33
C PRO A 253 28.47 26.94 -59.33
#